data_AF-A0A6G0Q8B4-F1
#
_entry.id   AF-A0A6G0Q8B4-F1
#
_cell.length_a   1.000
_cell.length_b   1.000
_cell.length_c   1.000
_cell.angle_alpha   90.00
_cell.angle_beta   90.00
_cell.angle_gamma   90.00
#
_symmetry.space_group_name_H-M   'P 1'
#
loop_
_entity.id
_entity.type
_entity.pdbx_description
1 polymer ?
#
loop_
_entity_poly.entity_id
_entity_poly.type
_entity_poly.pdbx_seq_one_letter_code
_entity_poly.pdbx_strand_id
1 'polypeptide(L)'
;MSFADYAANGSAPPTGVSSSSASLSLPSLHARQAVEGATLKLEQFQRQVLAIKRASTASGAVDEDLHDRIRFACLLQEEIAKALARVPADAANSLIKRKLCKDFEAISSSLEAAVLRVSAREQAQQQALKQQQDDGRLVAEHQGQVFEFAELQSEIAHNEALIEEREQDIYKIHQSVAQVNEIFRDLAAIVQDQQGAIDDIESHVHESMQQTQQGLDEVKKASDMQSYCAVQ
;
A
#
# COMPACT_ATOMS: atom_id res chain seq x y z
N MET A 1 47.25 7.72 45.00
CA MET A 1 47.67 6.43 44.41
C MET A 1 46.92 6.27 43.10
N SER A 2 47.65 6.07 41.99
CA SER A 2 47.13 6.17 40.63
C SER A 2 46.52 4.84 40.16
N PHE A 3 45.49 4.92 39.32
CA PHE A 3 44.65 3.82 38.81
C PHE A 3 45.40 2.77 37.98
N ALA A 4 46.69 2.97 37.72
CA ALA A 4 47.53 2.11 36.90
C ALA A 4 48.07 0.85 37.63
N ASP A 5 48.13 0.86 38.97
CA ASP A 5 48.73 -0.25 39.73
C ASP A 5 47.81 -1.48 39.91
N TYR A 6 46.51 -1.36 39.62
CA TYR A 6 45.57 -2.48 39.82
C TYR A 6 45.52 -3.48 38.65
N ALA A 7 46.12 -3.14 37.50
CA ALA A 7 46.06 -3.97 36.29
C ALA A 7 47.16 -5.04 36.19
N ALA A 8 48.18 -5.00 37.07
CA ALA A 8 49.40 -5.80 36.90
C ALA A 8 49.41 -7.16 37.63
N ASN A 9 48.42 -7.47 38.48
CA ASN A 9 48.39 -8.73 39.22
C ASN A 9 47.24 -9.63 38.77
N GLY A 10 47.50 -10.38 37.68
CA GLY A 10 46.56 -11.31 37.06
C GLY A 10 46.22 -12.51 37.94
N SER A 11 44.93 -12.73 38.13
CA SER A 11 44.32 -14.01 38.46
C SER A 11 43.20 -14.24 37.44
N ALA A 12 43.35 -15.27 36.61
CA ALA A 12 42.46 -15.60 35.50
C ALA A 12 41.00 -15.86 35.93
N PRO A 13 39.98 -15.37 35.18
CA PRO A 13 38.59 -15.77 35.39
C PRO A 13 38.23 -17.01 34.54
N PRO A 14 37.21 -17.79 34.95
CA PRO A 14 36.86 -19.05 34.30
C PRO A 14 36.18 -18.84 32.95
N THR A 15 36.52 -19.73 32.03
CA THR A 15 35.88 -19.94 30.73
C THR A 15 34.39 -20.24 30.90
N GLY A 16 33.50 -19.44 30.29
CA GLY A 16 32.08 -19.79 30.22
C GLY A 16 31.12 -18.63 30.01
N VAL A 17 31.27 -17.86 28.93
CA VAL A 17 30.12 -17.17 28.33
C VAL A 17 30.40 -17.03 26.83
N SER A 18 29.79 -17.91 26.05
CA SER A 18 29.65 -17.75 24.61
C SER A 18 28.76 -16.52 24.36
N SER A 19 29.40 -15.36 24.27
CA SER A 19 28.80 -14.17 23.71
C SER A 19 28.57 -14.45 22.22
N SER A 20 27.32 -14.78 21.89
CA SER A 20 26.82 -14.62 20.53
C SER A 20 26.88 -13.14 20.21
N SER A 21 28.02 -12.70 19.71
CA SER A 21 28.18 -11.40 19.07
C SER A 21 27.14 -11.34 17.95
N ALA A 22 26.01 -10.69 18.21
CA ALA A 22 25.07 -10.29 17.20
C ALA A 22 25.82 -9.33 16.27
N SER A 23 26.44 -9.88 15.24
CA SER A 23 26.94 -9.09 14.13
C SER A 23 25.73 -8.37 13.56
N LEU A 24 25.62 -7.07 13.84
CA LEU A 24 24.79 -6.15 13.08
C LEU A 24 25.26 -6.23 11.63
N SER A 25 24.73 -7.21 10.90
CA SER A 25 25.00 -7.36 9.48
C SER A 25 24.39 -6.14 8.82
N LEU A 26 25.24 -5.31 8.21
CA LEU A 26 24.75 -4.23 7.35
C LEU A 26 23.78 -4.87 6.35
N PRO A 27 22.56 -4.31 6.15
CA PRO A 27 21.63 -4.87 5.19
C PRO A 27 22.35 -4.95 3.84
N SER A 28 22.31 -6.15 3.25
CA SER A 28 23.02 -6.40 1.99
C SER A 28 22.60 -5.35 0.96
N LEU A 29 23.53 -4.92 0.11
CA LEU A 29 23.24 -3.91 -0.92
C LEU A 29 21.99 -4.28 -1.74
N HIS A 30 21.81 -5.59 -1.99
CA HIS A 30 20.63 -6.15 -2.65
C HIS A 30 19.34 -5.98 -1.85
N ALA A 31 19.36 -6.19 -0.52
CA ALA A 31 18.21 -5.97 0.35
C ALA A 31 17.76 -4.51 0.33
N ARG A 32 18.73 -3.57 0.42
CA ARG A 32 18.43 -2.12 0.34
C ARG A 32 17.81 -1.75 -1.01
N GLN A 33 18.37 -2.24 -2.12
CA GLN A 33 17.82 -2.01 -3.46
C GLN A 33 16.41 -2.59 -3.62
N ALA A 34 16.14 -3.78 -3.06
CA ALA A 34 14.81 -4.39 -3.10
C ALA A 34 13.77 -3.55 -2.33
N VAL A 35 14.14 -3.08 -1.12
CA VAL A 35 13.29 -2.19 -0.31
C VAL A 35 13.03 -0.86 -1.02
N GLU A 36 14.07 -0.22 -1.55
CA GLU A 36 13.96 1.06 -2.26
C GLU A 36 13.09 0.91 -3.52
N GLY A 37 13.31 -0.15 -4.31
CA GLY A 37 12.49 -0.46 -5.47
C GLY A 37 11.01 -0.68 -5.13
N ALA A 38 10.72 -1.43 -4.05
CA ALA A 38 9.35 -1.62 -3.59
C ALA A 38 8.71 -0.29 -3.12
N THR A 39 9.49 0.53 -2.41
CA THR A 39 9.04 1.83 -1.90
C THR A 39 8.69 2.79 -3.05
N LEU A 40 9.55 2.90 -4.07
CA LEU A 40 9.30 3.78 -5.22
C LEU A 40 8.05 3.37 -6.00
N LYS A 41 7.86 2.06 -6.23
CA LYS A 41 6.65 1.58 -6.92
C LYS A 41 5.40 1.84 -6.09
N LEU A 42 5.48 1.70 -4.77
CA LEU A 42 4.37 1.99 -3.87
C LEU A 42 3.98 3.46 -3.90
N GLU A 43 4.95 4.37 -3.92
CA GLU A 43 4.67 5.80 -4.11
C GLU A 43 4.04 6.11 -5.46
N GLN A 44 4.54 5.47 -6.53
CA GLN A 44 3.97 5.62 -7.86
C GLN A 44 2.50 5.16 -7.89
N PHE A 45 2.22 4.01 -7.28
CA PHE A 45 0.88 3.48 -7.14
C PHE A 45 -0.02 4.41 -6.32
N GLN A 46 0.47 4.94 -5.20
CA GLN A 46 -0.27 5.90 -4.38
C GLN A 46 -0.67 7.15 -5.18
N ARG A 47 0.26 7.72 -5.96
CA ARG A 47 -0.02 8.89 -6.81
C ARG A 47 -1.08 8.56 -7.86
N GLN A 48 -1.01 7.37 -8.46
CA GLN A 48 -1.96 6.90 -9.44
C GLN A 48 -3.37 6.74 -8.85
N VAL A 49 -3.48 6.08 -7.70
CA VAL A 49 -4.76 5.88 -7.00
C VAL A 49 -5.36 7.21 -6.57
N LEU A 50 -4.56 8.18 -6.13
CA LEU A 50 -5.04 9.51 -5.83
C LEU A 50 -5.59 10.24 -7.06
N ALA A 51 -4.96 10.09 -8.23
CA ALA A 51 -5.46 10.65 -9.48
C ALA A 51 -6.80 10.01 -9.87
N ILE A 52 -6.91 8.67 -9.80
CA ILE A 52 -8.16 7.93 -10.05
C ILE A 52 -9.26 8.38 -9.08
N LYS A 53 -8.96 8.48 -7.79
CA LYS A 53 -9.92 8.92 -6.78
C LYS A 53 -10.47 10.31 -7.08
N ARG A 54 -9.61 11.26 -7.48
CA ARG A 54 -10.05 12.61 -7.87
C ARG A 54 -10.93 12.57 -9.11
N ALA A 55 -10.53 11.84 -10.15
CA ALA A 55 -11.30 11.67 -11.37
C ALA A 55 -12.67 11.00 -11.10
N SER A 56 -12.71 9.99 -10.23
CA SER A 56 -13.96 9.31 -9.85
C SER A 56 -14.99 10.23 -9.18
N THR A 57 -14.53 11.33 -8.56
CA THR A 57 -15.39 12.34 -7.91
C THR A 57 -15.72 13.53 -8.81
N ALA A 58 -15.00 13.70 -9.93
CA ALA A 58 -15.22 14.83 -10.83
C ALA A 58 -16.56 14.69 -11.56
N SER A 59 -17.35 15.76 -11.69
CA SER A 59 -18.65 15.70 -12.37
C SER A 59 -18.47 15.80 -13.89
N GLY A 60 -18.14 14.68 -14.56
CA GLY A 60 -18.04 14.57 -16.02
C GLY A 60 -18.25 13.13 -16.51
N ALA A 61 -18.27 12.89 -17.82
CA ALA A 61 -18.21 11.52 -18.34
C ALA A 61 -16.94 10.82 -17.83
N VAL A 62 -16.98 9.49 -17.66
CA VAL A 62 -15.77 8.71 -17.43
C VAL A 62 -14.94 8.84 -18.69
N ASP A 63 -13.81 9.53 -18.58
CA ASP A 63 -12.91 9.78 -19.70
C ASP A 63 -12.10 8.50 -19.96
N GLU A 64 -11.74 8.21 -21.22
CA GLU A 64 -10.85 7.08 -21.59
C GLU A 64 -9.56 7.08 -20.75
N ASP A 65 -9.09 8.29 -20.42
CA ASP A 65 -7.98 8.57 -19.52
C ASP A 65 -8.13 7.91 -18.14
N LEU A 66 -9.35 7.77 -17.60
CA LEU A 66 -9.60 7.14 -16.30
C LEU A 66 -9.44 5.61 -16.39
N HIS A 67 -9.91 5.00 -17.47
CA HIS A 67 -9.75 3.56 -17.70
C HIS A 67 -8.29 3.17 -17.85
N ASP A 68 -7.53 3.91 -18.64
CA ASP A 68 -6.09 3.70 -18.77
C ASP A 68 -5.37 3.86 -17.44
N ARG A 69 -5.79 4.84 -16.62
CA ARG A 69 -5.24 5.02 -15.28
C ARG A 69 -5.52 3.84 -14.36
N ILE A 70 -6.73 3.29 -14.38
CA ILE A 70 -7.12 2.10 -13.59
C ILE A 70 -6.30 0.89 -14.03
N ARG A 71 -6.21 0.64 -15.34
CA ARG A 71 -5.41 -0.46 -15.89
C ARG A 71 -3.93 -0.36 -15.47
N PHE A 72 -3.35 0.83 -15.54
CA PHE A 72 -1.98 1.07 -15.09
C PHE A 72 -1.82 0.83 -13.58
N ALA A 73 -2.80 1.21 -12.76
CA ALA A 73 -2.79 0.94 -11.34
C ALA A 73 -2.79 -0.57 -11.03
N CYS A 74 -3.59 -1.36 -11.76
CA CYS A 74 -3.60 -2.83 -11.63
C CYS A 74 -2.26 -3.46 -12.01
N LEU A 75 -1.62 -3.01 -13.09
CA LEU A 75 -0.26 -3.46 -13.46
C LEU A 75 0.76 -3.15 -12.36
N LEU A 76 0.68 -1.96 -11.75
CA LEU A 76 1.54 -1.59 -10.63
C LEU A 76 1.32 -2.51 -9.41
N GLN A 77 0.09 -2.96 -9.14
CA GLN A 77 -0.16 -3.89 -8.04
C GLN A 77 0.61 -5.20 -8.21
N GLU A 78 0.59 -5.80 -9.40
CA GLU A 78 1.35 -7.03 -9.68
C GLU A 78 2.86 -6.81 -9.54
N GLU A 79 3.36 -5.67 -10.01
CA GLU A 79 4.77 -5.33 -9.89
C GLU A 79 5.21 -5.08 -8.45
N ILE A 80 4.36 -4.46 -7.64
CA ILE A 80 4.62 -4.23 -6.21
C ILE A 80 4.60 -5.57 -5.48
N ALA A 81 3.64 -6.45 -5.74
CA ALA A 81 3.61 -7.79 -5.14
C ALA A 81 4.92 -8.56 -5.42
N LYS A 82 5.40 -8.54 -6.67
CA LYS A 82 6.70 -9.12 -7.06
C LYS A 82 7.88 -8.44 -6.35
N ALA A 83 7.84 -7.12 -6.16
CA ALA A 83 8.88 -6.37 -5.46
C ALA A 83 8.91 -6.70 -3.97
N LEU A 84 7.76 -6.75 -3.30
CA LEU A 84 7.61 -7.09 -1.88
C LEU A 84 8.04 -8.54 -1.59
N ALA A 85 7.80 -9.47 -2.52
CA ALA A 85 8.28 -10.84 -2.40
C ALA A 85 9.81 -10.95 -2.41
N ARG A 86 10.52 -10.03 -3.10
CA ARG A 86 11.98 -9.98 -3.15
C ARG A 86 12.62 -9.34 -1.91
N VAL A 87 11.84 -8.64 -1.09
CA VAL A 87 12.34 -8.06 0.17
C VAL A 87 12.62 -9.20 1.15
N PRO A 88 13.87 -9.35 1.63
CA PRO A 88 14.21 -10.39 2.59
C PRO A 88 13.46 -10.18 3.91
N ALA A 89 13.11 -11.28 4.58
CA ALA A 89 12.41 -11.29 5.86
C ALA A 89 13.36 -11.35 7.06
N ASP A 90 14.58 -10.84 6.90
CA ASP A 90 15.55 -10.73 7.99
C ASP A 90 15.03 -9.76 9.07
N ALA A 91 15.48 -9.95 10.32
CA ALA A 91 15.04 -9.15 11.47
C ALA A 91 15.15 -7.64 11.23
N ALA A 92 16.14 -7.19 10.46
CA ALA A 92 16.34 -5.78 10.12
C ALA A 92 15.29 -5.22 9.12
N ASN A 93 14.83 -6.03 8.15
CA ASN A 93 13.88 -5.58 7.12
C ASN A 93 12.44 -6.00 7.41
N SER A 94 12.19 -6.88 8.38
CA SER A 94 10.84 -7.33 8.77
C SER A 94 9.88 -6.17 9.04
N LEU A 95 10.31 -5.17 9.82
CA LEU A 95 9.46 -4.01 10.13
C LEU A 95 9.13 -3.17 8.89
N ILE A 96 10.12 -3.00 8.01
CA ILE A 96 9.98 -2.24 6.76
C ILE A 96 9.04 -3.00 5.81
N LYS A 97 9.24 -4.31 5.65
CA LYS A 97 8.40 -5.18 4.83
C LYS A 97 6.94 -5.14 5.31
N ARG A 98 6.70 -5.26 6.61
CA ARG A 98 5.36 -5.13 7.20
C ARG A 98 4.73 -3.77 6.91
N LYS A 99 5.49 -2.68 7.09
CA LYS A 99 4.99 -1.33 6.76
C LYS A 99 4.58 -1.26 5.29
N LEU A 100 5.46 -1.68 4.38
CA LEU A 100 5.19 -1.65 2.94
C LEU A 100 3.96 -2.49 2.57
N CYS A 101 3.79 -3.66 3.17
CA CYS A 101 2.60 -4.50 2.98
C CYS A 101 1.32 -3.80 3.48
N LYS A 102 1.35 -3.19 4.67
CA LYS A 102 0.20 -2.43 5.21
C LYS A 102 -0.14 -1.21 4.37
N ASP A 103 0.87 -0.47 3.94
CA ASP A 103 0.68 0.71 3.08
C ASP A 103 0.10 0.27 1.73
N PHE A 104 0.59 -0.82 1.15
CA PHE A 104 0.03 -1.41 -0.07
C PHE A 104 -1.42 -1.85 0.09
N GLU A 105 -1.77 -2.44 1.23
CA GLU A 105 -3.15 -2.83 1.54
C GLU A 105 -4.06 -1.61 1.61
N ALA A 106 -3.67 -0.58 2.37
CA ALA A 106 -4.44 0.65 2.50
C ALA A 106 -4.66 1.36 1.16
N ILE A 107 -3.61 1.45 0.32
CA ILE A 107 -3.71 2.09 -1.00
C ILE A 107 -4.61 1.24 -1.93
N SER A 108 -4.49 -0.08 -1.89
CA SER A 108 -5.30 -0.99 -2.72
C SER A 108 -6.79 -0.95 -2.34
N SER A 109 -7.14 -0.89 -1.06
CA SER A 109 -8.53 -0.67 -0.63
C SER A 109 -9.06 0.69 -1.09
N SER A 110 -8.21 1.72 -1.14
CA SER A 110 -8.61 3.02 -1.71
C SER A 110 -8.83 2.96 -3.22
N LEU A 111 -8.08 2.13 -3.95
CA LEU A 111 -8.30 1.90 -5.38
C LEU A 111 -9.65 1.19 -5.60
N GLU A 112 -9.92 0.11 -4.86
CA GLU A 112 -11.17 -0.63 -4.94
C GLU A 112 -12.39 0.28 -4.71
N ALA A 113 -12.36 1.09 -3.66
CA ALA A 113 -13.43 2.05 -3.38
C ALA A 113 -13.62 3.10 -4.49
N ALA A 114 -12.53 3.51 -5.15
CA ALA A 114 -12.60 4.43 -6.29
C ALA A 114 -13.19 3.73 -7.52
N VAL A 115 -12.74 2.52 -7.83
CA VAL A 115 -13.19 1.71 -8.98
C VAL A 115 -14.67 1.34 -8.84
N LEU A 116 -15.12 0.92 -7.66
CA LEU A 116 -16.54 0.66 -7.38
C LEU A 116 -17.42 1.90 -7.60
N ARG A 117 -16.90 3.08 -7.25
CA ARG A 117 -17.60 4.35 -7.49
C ARG A 117 -17.72 4.66 -8.97
N VAL A 118 -16.67 4.42 -9.76
CA VAL A 118 -16.69 4.57 -11.22
C VAL A 118 -17.72 3.61 -11.82
N SER A 119 -17.67 2.32 -11.46
CA SER A 119 -18.65 1.31 -11.88
C SER A 119 -20.10 1.73 -11.61
N ALA A 120 -20.40 2.16 -10.39
CA ALA A 120 -21.76 2.59 -10.02
C ALA A 120 -22.25 3.80 -10.83
N ARG A 121 -21.34 4.73 -11.16
CA ARG A 121 -21.66 5.89 -12.00
C ARG A 121 -21.95 5.48 -13.44
N GLU A 122 -21.12 4.61 -14.01
CA GLU A 122 -21.31 4.14 -15.38
C GLU A 122 -22.61 3.35 -15.52
N GLN A 123 -22.92 2.48 -14.55
CA GLN A 123 -24.19 1.76 -14.51
C GLN A 123 -25.39 2.71 -14.43
N ALA A 124 -25.33 3.76 -13.62
CA ALA A 124 -26.39 4.77 -13.54
C ALA A 124 -26.56 5.53 -14.86
N GLN A 125 -25.46 5.89 -15.53
CA GLN A 125 -25.50 6.55 -16.84
C GLN A 125 -26.04 5.61 -17.93
N GLN A 126 -25.68 4.33 -17.90
CA GLN A 126 -26.17 3.33 -18.86
C GLN A 126 -27.68 3.09 -18.67
N GLN A 127 -28.17 3.00 -17.42
CA GLN A 127 -29.60 2.87 -17.14
C GLN A 127 -30.39 4.09 -17.61
N ALA A 128 -29.84 5.30 -17.43
CA ALA A 128 -30.47 6.52 -17.93
C ALA A 128 -30.59 6.54 -19.47
N LEU A 129 -29.54 6.12 -20.19
CA LEU A 129 -29.58 6.00 -21.66
C LEU A 129 -30.59 4.93 -22.12
N LYS A 130 -30.62 3.76 -21.46
CA LYS A 130 -31.58 2.70 -21.77
C LYS A 130 -33.04 3.14 -21.53
N GLN A 131 -33.30 3.91 -20.46
CA GLN A 131 -34.62 4.49 -20.20
C GLN A 131 -35.01 5.53 -21.26
N GLN A 132 -34.08 6.37 -21.71
CA GLN A 132 -34.33 7.33 -22.78
C GLN A 132 -34.66 6.65 -24.11
N GLN A 133 -34.01 5.53 -24.44
CA GLN A 133 -34.34 4.76 -25.65
C GLN A 133 -35.75 4.14 -25.60
N ASP A 134 -36.20 3.68 -24.43
CA ASP A 134 -37.53 3.06 -24.29
C ASP A 134 -38.66 4.11 -24.29
N ASP A 135 -38.41 5.30 -23.72
CA ASP A 135 -39.37 6.42 -23.68
C ASP A 135 -39.48 7.17 -25.03
N GLY A 136 -38.41 7.16 -25.85
CA GLY A 136 -38.39 7.70 -27.23
C GLY A 136 -39.14 6.84 -28.27
N ARG A 137 -39.74 5.72 -27.87
CA ARG A 137 -40.40 4.75 -28.76
C ARG A 137 -41.88 5.07 -29.07
N LEU A 138 -42.42 6.18 -28.55
CA LEU A 138 -43.79 6.65 -28.77
C LEU A 138 -43.69 8.10 -29.33
N VAL A 139 -43.93 8.46 -30.60
CA VAL A 139 -45.12 8.36 -31.49
C VAL A 139 -44.69 9.01 -32.83
N ALA A 140 -45.04 8.51 -34.03
CA ALA A 140 -46.20 9.00 -34.79
C ALA A 140 -46.61 8.09 -35.96
N GLU A 141 -47.83 7.56 -35.89
CA GLU A 141 -48.61 7.21 -37.06
C GLU A 141 -49.50 8.43 -37.40
N HIS A 142 -49.23 9.11 -38.53
CA HIS A 142 -50.20 10.00 -39.17
C HIS A 142 -49.97 10.11 -40.69
N GLN A 143 -50.89 9.54 -41.47
CA GLN A 143 -51.09 9.79 -42.92
C GLN A 143 -49.92 9.46 -43.89
N GLY A 144 -49.27 8.30 -43.78
CA GLY A 144 -48.60 7.67 -44.93
C GLY A 144 -47.38 8.40 -45.54
N GLN A 145 -46.85 9.44 -44.91
CA GLN A 145 -45.56 10.03 -45.28
C GLN A 145 -44.47 9.56 -44.32
N VAL A 146 -43.59 8.72 -44.86
CA VAL A 146 -42.35 8.28 -44.22
C VAL A 146 -41.39 9.47 -44.22
N PHE A 147 -41.24 10.15 -43.08
CA PHE A 147 -40.13 11.08 -42.85
C PHE A 147 -38.99 10.35 -42.11
N GLU A 148 -37.78 10.47 -42.64
CA GLU A 148 -36.49 10.36 -41.95
C GLU A 148 -36.14 9.05 -41.21
N PHE A 149 -36.58 7.90 -41.74
CA PHE A 149 -36.26 6.58 -41.18
C PHE A 149 -34.76 6.26 -41.11
N ALA A 150 -33.96 6.82 -42.03
CA ALA A 150 -32.52 6.61 -42.08
C ALA A 150 -31.75 7.35 -40.98
N GLU A 151 -32.17 8.56 -40.61
CA GLU A 151 -31.51 9.34 -39.55
C GLU A 151 -31.86 8.79 -38.17
N LEU A 152 -33.12 8.40 -37.96
CA LEU A 152 -33.56 7.68 -36.76
C LEU A 152 -32.85 6.32 -36.62
N GLN A 153 -32.69 5.55 -37.70
CA GLN A 153 -31.90 4.32 -37.65
C GLN A 153 -30.42 4.59 -37.37
N SER A 154 -29.85 5.67 -37.92
CA SER A 154 -28.48 6.07 -37.65
C SER A 154 -28.29 6.50 -36.18
N GLU A 155 -29.26 7.21 -35.60
CA GLU A 155 -29.24 7.65 -34.21
C GLU A 155 -29.43 6.48 -33.24
N ILE A 156 -30.33 5.54 -33.56
CA ILE A 156 -30.48 4.28 -32.81
C ILE A 156 -29.19 3.48 -32.85
N ALA A 157 -28.61 3.27 -34.04
CA ALA A 157 -27.35 2.53 -34.19
C ALA A 157 -26.19 3.21 -33.47
N HIS A 158 -26.13 4.55 -33.49
CA HIS A 158 -25.14 5.32 -32.75
C HIS A 158 -25.30 5.14 -31.24
N ASN A 159 -26.53 5.23 -30.72
CA ASN A 159 -26.81 5.03 -29.30
C ASN A 159 -26.56 3.58 -28.86
N GLU A 160 -26.87 2.58 -29.70
CA GLU A 160 -26.54 1.17 -29.46
C GLU A 160 -25.02 0.96 -29.36
N ALA A 161 -24.25 1.52 -30.29
CA ALA A 161 -22.79 1.46 -30.25
C ALA A 161 -22.23 2.12 -28.98
N LEU A 162 -22.80 3.26 -28.56
CA LEU A 162 -22.43 3.94 -27.31
C LEU A 162 -22.76 3.11 -26.06
N ILE A 163 -23.87 2.36 -26.07
CA ILE A 163 -24.24 1.46 -24.98
C ILE A 163 -23.29 0.26 -24.94
N GLU A 164 -22.91 -0.30 -26.08
CA GLU A 164 -21.99 -1.44 -26.20
C GLU A 164 -20.58 -1.07 -25.74
N GLU A 165 -20.07 0.10 -26.13
CA GLU A 165 -18.78 0.65 -25.67
C GLU A 165 -18.74 0.75 -24.14
N ARG A 166 -19.78 1.32 -23.53
CA ARG A 166 -19.88 1.42 -22.06
C ARG A 166 -20.02 0.08 -21.36
N GLU A 167 -20.65 -0.90 -21.99
CA GLU A 167 -20.79 -2.25 -21.41
C GLU A 167 -19.43 -2.97 -21.36
N GLN A 168 -18.59 -2.76 -22.38
CA GLN A 168 -17.19 -3.24 -22.35
C GLN A 168 -16.37 -2.55 -21.26
N ASP A 169 -16.57 -1.26 -21.04
CA ASP A 169 -15.86 -0.52 -19.99
C ASP A 169 -16.23 -0.98 -18.58
N ILE A 170 -17.52 -1.16 -18.31
CA ILE A 170 -18.00 -1.75 -17.07
C ILE A 170 -17.39 -3.15 -16.84
N TYR A 171 -17.29 -3.97 -17.90
CA TYR A 171 -16.66 -5.29 -17.81
C TYR A 171 -15.17 -5.20 -17.41
N LYS A 172 -14.40 -4.29 -18.04
CA LYS A 172 -12.99 -4.04 -17.69
C LYS A 172 -12.84 -3.57 -16.23
N ILE A 173 -13.76 -2.74 -15.75
CA ILE A 173 -13.80 -2.31 -14.36
C ILE A 173 -14.06 -3.50 -13.41
N HIS A 174 -15.03 -4.36 -13.73
CA HIS A 174 -15.31 -5.55 -12.94
C HIS A 174 -14.12 -6.50 -12.86
N GLN A 175 -13.38 -6.67 -13.96
CA GLN A 175 -12.13 -7.44 -13.96
C GLN A 175 -11.07 -6.81 -13.02
N SER A 176 -10.99 -5.48 -12.99
CA SER A 176 -10.06 -4.75 -12.11
C SER A 176 -10.37 -5.00 -10.63
N VAL A 177 -11.65 -5.06 -10.23
CA VAL A 177 -12.07 -5.38 -8.85
C VAL A 177 -11.69 -6.81 -8.45
N ALA A 178 -11.82 -7.77 -9.38
CA ALA A 178 -11.43 -9.16 -9.13
C ALA A 178 -9.91 -9.30 -8.96
N GLN A 179 -9.12 -8.59 -9.77
CA GLN A 179 -7.66 -8.61 -9.71
C GLN A 179 -7.11 -8.10 -8.37
N VAL A 180 -7.73 -7.05 -7.81
CA VAL A 180 -7.36 -6.52 -6.48
C VAL A 180 -7.52 -7.60 -5.40
N ASN A 181 -8.62 -8.36 -5.44
CA ASN A 181 -8.92 -9.41 -4.47
C ASN A 181 -7.93 -10.60 -4.51
N GLU A 182 -7.41 -10.96 -5.69
CA GLU A 182 -6.41 -12.03 -5.79
C GLU A 182 -5.06 -11.59 -5.19
N ILE A 183 -4.61 -10.37 -5.51
CA ILE A 183 -3.35 -9.83 -4.98
C ILE A 183 -3.37 -9.75 -3.45
N PHE A 184 -4.53 -9.46 -2.86
CA PHE A 184 -4.71 -9.44 -1.41
C PHE A 184 -4.57 -10.82 -0.75
N ARG A 185 -5.08 -11.89 -1.37
CA ARG A 185 -4.90 -13.25 -0.85
C ARG A 185 -3.44 -13.65 -0.88
N ASP A 186 -2.73 -13.27 -1.92
CA ASP A 186 -1.30 -13.56 -2.07
C ASP A 186 -0.44 -12.79 -1.04
N LEU A 187 -0.89 -11.60 -0.63
CA LEU A 187 -0.19 -10.78 0.37
C LEU A 187 -0.54 -11.13 1.82
N ALA A 188 -1.74 -11.65 2.11
CA ALA A 188 -2.11 -12.08 3.45
C ALA A 188 -1.16 -13.17 3.99
N ALA A 189 -0.69 -14.06 3.10
CA ALA A 189 0.35 -15.04 3.41
C ALA A 189 1.69 -14.37 3.77
N ILE A 190 2.06 -13.29 3.08
CA ILE A 190 3.33 -12.57 3.31
C ILE A 190 3.34 -11.81 4.64
N VAL A 191 2.17 -11.37 5.13
CA VAL A 191 2.04 -10.61 6.39
C VAL A 191 2.02 -11.54 7.63
N GLN A 192 1.42 -12.73 7.54
CA GLN A 192 1.32 -13.66 8.68
C GLN A 192 2.67 -14.23 9.13
N ASP A 193 3.60 -14.45 8.19
CA ASP A 193 4.94 -15.01 8.50
C ASP A 193 5.86 -14.06 9.31
N GLN A 194 5.45 -12.81 9.55
CA GLN A 194 6.31 -11.79 10.19
C GLN A 194 6.05 -11.59 11.69
N GLN A 195 5.07 -12.29 12.31
CA GLN A 195 4.65 -12.05 13.70
C GLN A 195 5.77 -12.36 14.72
N GLY A 196 6.59 -13.40 14.50
CA GLY A 196 7.61 -13.82 15.48
C GLY A 196 8.77 -12.85 15.66
N ALA A 197 9.17 -12.10 14.62
CA ALA A 197 10.30 -11.16 14.70
C ALA A 197 9.93 -9.80 15.33
N ILE A 198 8.64 -9.50 15.47
CA ILE A 198 8.16 -8.24 16.05
C ILE A 198 8.21 -8.32 17.59
N ASP A 199 7.91 -9.48 18.14
CA ASP A 199 7.98 -9.73 19.58
C ASP A 199 9.41 -9.50 20.12
N ASP A 200 10.43 -9.88 19.35
CA ASP A 200 11.84 -9.63 19.68
C ASP A 200 12.17 -8.14 19.71
N ILE A 201 11.63 -7.34 18.78
CA ILE A 201 11.88 -5.89 18.72
C ILE A 201 11.15 -5.17 19.87
N GLU A 202 9.91 -5.56 20.17
CA GLU A 202 9.17 -5.00 21.33
C GLU A 202 9.96 -5.28 22.62
N SER A 203 10.52 -6.48 22.76
CA SER A 203 11.41 -6.83 23.86
C SER A 203 12.67 -5.94 23.90
N HIS A 204 13.36 -5.76 22.77
CA HIS A 204 14.59 -4.94 22.70
C HIS A 204 14.34 -3.46 22.96
N VAL A 205 13.20 -2.90 22.51
CA VAL A 205 12.81 -1.51 22.79
C VAL A 205 12.46 -1.34 24.27
N HIS A 206 11.72 -2.29 24.84
CA HIS A 206 11.38 -2.28 26.27
C HIS A 206 12.64 -2.37 27.13
N GLU A 207 13.57 -3.25 26.77
CA GLU A 207 14.87 -3.39 27.45
C GLU A 207 15.70 -2.11 27.33
N SER A 208 15.82 -1.52 26.14
CA SER A 208 16.56 -0.27 25.93
C SER A 208 15.98 0.90 26.74
N MET A 209 14.65 0.98 26.82
CA MET A 209 13.95 1.96 27.65
C MET A 209 14.25 1.74 29.14
N GLN A 210 14.22 0.49 29.60
CA GLN A 210 14.52 0.13 30.99
C GLN A 210 15.99 0.45 31.34
N GLN A 211 16.93 0.10 30.47
CA GLN A 211 18.36 0.40 30.64
C GLN A 211 18.61 1.92 30.69
N THR A 212 17.93 2.70 29.83
CA THR A 212 18.04 4.17 29.82
C THR A 212 17.50 4.77 31.12
N GLN A 213 16.38 4.25 31.63
CA GLN A 213 15.81 4.68 32.89
C GLN A 213 16.74 4.37 34.07
N GLN A 214 17.32 3.17 34.12
CA GLN A 214 18.31 2.80 35.13
C GLN A 214 19.56 3.68 35.05
N GLY A 215 20.07 3.94 33.83
CA GLY A 215 21.20 4.83 33.62
C GLY A 215 20.92 6.26 34.09
N LEU A 216 19.71 6.77 33.86
CA LEU A 216 19.27 8.08 34.35
C LEU A 216 19.29 8.13 35.89
N ASP A 217 18.82 7.08 36.56
CA ASP A 217 18.78 7.03 38.02
C ASP A 217 20.20 6.92 38.62
N GLU A 218 21.11 6.18 37.99
CA GLU A 218 22.53 6.16 38.38
C GLU A 218 23.22 7.52 38.16
N VAL A 219 22.90 8.24 37.07
CA VAL A 219 23.42 9.60 36.85
C VAL A 219 22.89 10.59 37.89
N LYS A 220 21.60 10.52 38.26
CA LYS A 220 21.04 11.34 39.35
C LYS A 220 21.73 11.06 40.67
N LYS A 221 21.90 9.78 41.01
CA LYS A 221 22.60 9.36 42.23
C LYS A 221 24.05 9.86 42.25
N ALA A 222 24.75 9.77 41.12
CA ALA A 222 26.10 10.31 40.98
C ALA A 222 26.14 11.84 41.16
N SER A 223 25.16 12.56 40.60
CA SER A 223 25.00 14.01 40.78
C SER A 223 24.78 14.39 42.26
N ASP A 224 23.93 13.64 42.97
CA ASP A 224 23.68 13.86 44.40
C ASP A 224 24.94 13.58 45.24
N MET A 225 25.67 12.52 44.93
CA MET A 225 26.96 12.19 45.59
C MET A 225 28.04 13.23 45.29
N GLN A 226 28.09 13.76 44.07
CA GLN A 226 29.04 14.81 43.68
C GLN A 226 28.77 16.12 44.44
N SER A 227 27.50 16.44 44.69
CA SER A 227 27.09 17.60 45.50
C SER A 227 27.60 17.52 46.95
N TYR A 228 27.75 16.30 47.48
CA TYR A 228 28.28 16.04 48.82
C TYR A 228 29.82 16.07 48.87
N CYS A 229 30.49 15.88 47.73
CA CYS A 229 31.96 15.97 47.57
C CYS A 229 32.42 17.38 47.15
N ALA A 230 31.70 18.44 47.54
CA ALA A 230 32.26 19.79 47.56
C ALA A 230 33.35 19.84 48.65
N VAL A 231 34.60 19.64 48.22
CA VAL A 231 35.81 19.72 49.04
C VAL A 231 35.86 21.07 49.76
N GLN A 232 35.87 21.03 51.09
CA GLN A 232 36.21 22.15 51.98
C GLN A 232 37.68 22.51 51.89
#